data_AF-A0A7S3F5S9-F1
#
_entry.id   AF-A0A7S3F5S9-F1
#
_cell.length_a   1.000
_cell.length_b   1.000
_cell.length_c   1.000
_cell.angle_alpha   90.00
_cell.angle_beta   90.00
_cell.angle_gamma   90.00
#
_symmetry.space_group_name_H-M   'P 1'
#
loop_
_entity.id
_entity.type
_entity.pdbx_description
1 polymer ?
#
loop_
_entity_poly.entity_id
_entity_poly.type
_entity_poly.pdbx_seq_one_letter_code
_entity_poly.pdbx_strand_id
1 'polypeptide(L)'
;AAEWVELVPLSPLRPGYVEGGNSVHRFEVPAAAAAQRITHIRLNQHPDGGIARLRTWGIVSRDFGREIAADAVGSIDLASALNGARAIGCSNRHYGEPRNLLLPGRGKNMGAGWETARNPKRQAVIETDPATGLVHMPGVRDWCVLRLPAGAA
;
A
#
# COMPACT_ATOMS: atom_id res chain seq x y z
N ALA A 1 -18.13 -6.99 -26.31
CA ALA A 1 -16.79 -7.28 -25.77
C ALA A 1 -16.36 -6.11 -24.89
N ALA A 2 -15.55 -6.33 -23.85
CA ALA A 2 -15.03 -5.22 -23.05
C ALA A 2 -14.08 -4.37 -23.90
N GLU A 3 -14.22 -3.05 -23.81
CA GLU A 3 -13.31 -2.09 -24.44
C GLU A 3 -12.00 -2.03 -23.63
N TRP A 4 -10.87 -2.23 -24.29
CA TRP A 4 -9.55 -2.21 -23.67
C TRP A 4 -8.78 -0.97 -24.12
N VAL A 5 -8.39 -0.13 -23.17
CA VAL A 5 -7.54 1.04 -23.39
C VAL A 5 -6.08 0.65 -23.13
N GLU A 6 -5.19 1.01 -24.06
CA GLU A 6 -3.75 0.81 -23.87
C GLU A 6 -3.20 1.81 -22.85
N LEU A 7 -2.65 1.30 -21.75
CA LEU A 7 -2.02 2.13 -20.71
C LEU A 7 -0.51 2.29 -20.93
N VAL A 8 0.14 1.24 -21.41
CA VAL A 8 1.56 1.18 -21.69
C VAL A 8 1.72 0.46 -23.03
N PRO A 9 2.38 1.08 -24.03
CA PRO A 9 2.59 0.45 -25.32
C PRO A 9 3.51 -0.76 -25.20
N LEU A 10 3.47 -1.65 -26.19
CA LEU A 10 4.40 -2.77 -26.28
C LEU A 10 5.85 -2.28 -26.17
N SER A 11 6.52 -2.67 -25.09
CA SER A 11 7.84 -2.14 -24.74
C SER A 11 8.83 -3.29 -24.56
N PRO A 12 10.03 -3.23 -25.17
CA PRO A 12 11.05 -4.24 -24.98
C PRO A 12 11.57 -4.21 -23.54
N LEU A 13 11.73 -5.40 -22.95
CA LEU A 13 12.28 -5.57 -21.60
C LEU A 13 13.70 -6.13 -21.65
N ARG A 14 14.50 -5.83 -20.63
CA ARG A 14 15.84 -6.39 -20.46
C ARG A 14 15.81 -7.70 -19.67
N PRO A 15 16.73 -8.65 -19.94
CA PRO A 15 16.87 -9.87 -19.15
C PRO A 15 17.06 -9.61 -17.66
N GLY A 16 16.49 -10.47 -16.81
CA GLY A 16 16.57 -10.34 -15.36
C GLY A 16 17.90 -10.76 -14.74
N TYR A 17 18.69 -11.59 -15.43
CA TYR A 17 19.95 -12.18 -14.95
C TYR A 17 21.18 -11.52 -15.56
N VAL A 18 21.25 -10.19 -15.51
CA VAL A 18 22.50 -9.49 -15.82
C VAL A 18 23.41 -9.50 -14.60
N GLU A 19 24.71 -9.60 -14.85
CA GLU A 19 25.74 -9.58 -13.80
C GLU A 19 25.56 -8.31 -12.94
N GLY A 20 25.15 -8.47 -11.68
CA GLY A 20 24.89 -7.37 -10.76
C GLY A 20 23.44 -7.10 -10.36
N GLY A 21 22.42 -7.81 -10.87
CA GLY A 21 21.10 -7.83 -10.21
C GLY A 21 19.85 -7.93 -11.10
N ASN A 22 18.69 -7.71 -10.47
CA ASN A 22 17.36 -7.78 -11.09
C ASN A 22 17.06 -6.56 -11.97
N SER A 23 16.69 -6.79 -13.23
CA SER A 23 16.14 -5.75 -14.10
C SER A 23 14.73 -5.34 -13.68
N VAL A 24 14.58 -4.13 -13.15
CA VAL A 24 13.28 -3.48 -12.87
C VAL A 24 12.98 -2.47 -13.97
N HIS A 25 11.76 -2.54 -14.52
CA HIS A 25 11.25 -1.60 -15.52
C HIS A 25 10.08 -0.82 -14.92
N ARG A 26 10.10 0.50 -15.06
CA ARG A 26 9.04 1.39 -14.59
C ARG A 26 8.47 2.12 -15.81
N PHE A 27 7.15 2.10 -15.91
CA PHE A 27 6.42 2.75 -16.98
C PHE A 27 5.42 3.71 -16.35
N GLU A 28 5.39 4.94 -16.84
CA GLU A 28 4.38 5.91 -16.46
C GLU A 28 3.13 5.70 -17.32
N VAL A 29 1.96 5.83 -16.70
CA VAL A 29 0.68 5.78 -17.42
C VAL A 29 0.33 7.20 -17.84
N PRO A 30 -0.05 7.45 -19.10
CA PRO A 30 -0.45 8.78 -19.55
C PRO A 30 -1.55 9.38 -18.68
N ALA A 31 -1.44 10.68 -18.37
CA ALA A 31 -2.36 11.37 -17.47
C ALA A 31 -3.84 11.22 -17.87
N ALA A 32 -4.13 11.24 -19.18
CA ALA A 32 -5.48 11.05 -19.71
C ALA A 32 -6.07 9.67 -19.35
N ALA A 33 -5.27 8.62 -19.42
CA ALA A 33 -5.68 7.28 -19.02
C ALA A 33 -5.74 7.13 -17.49
N ALA A 34 -4.80 7.74 -16.77
CA ALA A 34 -4.75 7.74 -15.32
C ALA A 34 -5.90 8.52 -14.65
N ALA A 35 -6.54 9.45 -15.37
CA ALA A 35 -7.71 10.20 -14.90
C ALA A 35 -8.99 9.35 -14.82
N GLN A 36 -9.02 8.19 -15.48
CA GLN A 36 -10.19 7.31 -15.49
C GLN A 36 -10.13 6.29 -14.34
N ARG A 37 -11.29 5.88 -13.84
CA ARG A 37 -11.37 4.78 -12.87
C ARG A 37 -11.11 3.45 -13.58
N ILE A 38 -9.98 2.82 -13.26
CA ILE A 38 -9.59 1.52 -13.82
C ILE A 38 -9.87 0.42 -12.78
N THR A 39 -10.61 -0.61 -13.19
CA THR A 39 -10.97 -1.75 -12.33
C THR A 39 -10.23 -3.04 -12.69
N HIS A 40 -9.79 -3.17 -13.94
CA HIS A 40 -9.11 -4.36 -14.45
C HIS A 40 -7.87 -3.96 -15.24
N ILE A 41 -6.80 -4.72 -15.08
CA ILE A 41 -5.55 -4.58 -15.84
C ILE A 41 -5.27 -5.88 -16.56
N ARG A 42 -4.90 -5.78 -17.84
CA ARG A 42 -4.44 -6.92 -18.64
C ARG A 42 -2.96 -6.73 -18.96
N LEU A 43 -2.15 -7.71 -18.59
CA LEU A 43 -0.75 -7.81 -18.99
C LEU A 43 -0.67 -8.68 -20.25
N ASN A 44 -0.11 -8.14 -21.34
CA ASN A 44 0.18 -8.91 -22.54
C ASN A 44 1.70 -9.08 -22.66
N GLN A 45 2.15 -10.31 -22.89
CA GLN A 45 3.56 -10.65 -23.08
C GLN A 45 3.72 -11.31 -24.44
N HIS A 46 4.74 -10.91 -25.22
CA HIS A 46 4.89 -11.35 -26.60
C HIS A 46 6.33 -11.78 -26.93
N PRO A 47 6.51 -12.89 -27.68
CA PRO A 47 5.53 -13.94 -27.93
C PRO A 47 5.28 -14.82 -26.68
N ASP A 48 6.31 -15.01 -25.84
CA ASP A 48 6.29 -15.81 -24.61
C ASP A 48 7.47 -15.40 -23.70
N GLY A 49 7.80 -16.18 -22.66
CA GLY A 49 8.86 -15.92 -21.68
C GLY A 49 8.39 -15.82 -20.22
N GLY A 50 9.13 -15.12 -19.35
CA GLY A 50 8.79 -15.02 -17.92
C GLY A 50 8.85 -13.61 -17.35
N ILE A 51 7.79 -13.20 -16.64
CA ILE A 51 7.74 -12.00 -15.81
C ILE A 51 7.66 -12.44 -14.34
N ALA A 52 8.67 -12.10 -13.55
CA ALA A 52 8.71 -12.49 -12.15
C ALA A 52 7.63 -11.80 -11.30
N ARG A 53 7.44 -10.49 -11.47
CA ARG A 53 6.46 -9.69 -10.71
C ARG A 53 5.90 -8.56 -11.57
N LEU A 54 4.59 -8.39 -11.53
CA LEU A 54 3.89 -7.19 -11.99
C LEU A 54 3.44 -6.39 -10.77
N ARG A 55 3.68 -5.08 -10.77
CA ARG A 55 3.13 -4.15 -9.77
C ARG A 55 2.45 -3.01 -10.51
N THR A 56 1.23 -2.71 -10.11
CA THR A 56 0.45 -1.58 -10.61
C THR A 56 0.28 -0.58 -9.47
N TRP A 57 0.57 0.68 -9.74
CA TRP A 57 0.41 1.76 -8.78
C TRP A 57 -0.71 2.67 -9.23
N GLY A 58 -1.61 2.98 -8.32
CA GLY A 58 -2.75 3.85 -8.56
C GLY A 58 -3.29 4.38 -7.25
N ILE A 59 -4.16 5.37 -7.34
CA ILE A 59 -4.90 5.90 -6.19
C ILE A 59 -6.26 5.21 -6.21
N VAL A 60 -6.63 4.59 -5.10
CA VAL A 60 -7.97 4.01 -4.95
C VAL A 60 -8.98 5.15 -4.99
N SER A 61 -9.93 5.04 -5.92
CA SER A 61 -11.06 5.96 -6.05
C SER A 61 -12.32 5.25 -5.58
N ARG A 62 -12.93 5.82 -4.53
CA ARG A 62 -14.19 5.37 -3.94
C ARG A 62 -15.16 6.54 -3.94
N ASP A 63 -16.32 6.35 -4.56
CA ASP A 63 -17.39 7.35 -4.52
C ASP A 63 -18.18 7.15 -3.23
N PHE A 64 -17.83 7.90 -2.19
CA PHE A 64 -18.48 7.76 -0.89
C PHE A 64 -19.96 8.16 -0.92
N GLY A 65 -20.37 9.10 -1.77
CA GLY A 65 -21.76 9.55 -1.85
C GLY A 65 -22.68 8.52 -2.53
N ARG A 66 -22.15 7.79 -3.51
CA ARG A 66 -22.90 6.77 -4.26
C ARG A 66 -22.75 5.36 -3.71
N GLU A 67 -21.55 4.98 -3.30
CA GLU A 67 -21.22 3.59 -2.93
C GLU A 67 -21.43 3.31 -1.43
N ILE A 68 -21.70 4.34 -0.63
CA ILE A 68 -21.86 4.24 0.82
C ILE A 68 -23.07 5.08 1.23
N ALA A 69 -24.24 4.44 1.28
CA ALA A 69 -25.42 5.07 1.86
C ALA A 69 -25.21 5.22 3.37
N ALA A 70 -25.31 6.45 3.88
CA ALA A 70 -24.99 6.79 5.28
C ALA A 70 -25.85 6.00 6.30
N ASP A 71 -27.07 5.64 5.90
CA ASP A 71 -28.03 4.83 6.64
C ASP A 71 -27.70 3.33 6.65
N ALA A 72 -26.97 2.83 5.65
CA ALA A 72 -26.68 1.39 5.49
C ALA A 72 -25.40 0.92 6.21
N VAL A 73 -24.43 1.81 6.45
CA VAL A 73 -23.06 1.41 6.86
C VAL A 73 -22.71 1.82 8.29
N GLY A 74 -23.46 2.75 8.91
CA GLY A 74 -23.22 3.21 10.27
C GLY A 74 -21.92 4.01 10.40
N SER A 75 -20.77 3.32 10.45
CA SER A 75 -19.45 3.93 10.48
C SER A 75 -18.50 3.28 9.46
N ILE A 76 -17.58 4.08 8.93
CA ILE A 76 -16.59 3.63 7.94
C ILE A 76 -15.17 3.86 8.43
N ASP A 77 -14.30 2.87 8.20
CA ASP A 77 -12.87 2.97 8.48
C ASP A 77 -12.15 3.81 7.41
N LEU A 78 -12.02 5.11 7.63
CA LEU A 78 -11.28 6.00 6.74
C LEU A 78 -9.78 5.68 6.65
N ALA A 79 -9.22 4.89 7.57
CA ALA A 79 -7.83 4.46 7.50
C ALA A 79 -7.64 3.19 6.65
N SER A 80 -8.71 2.55 6.17
CA SER A 80 -8.60 1.39 5.29
C SER A 80 -8.02 1.76 3.92
N ALA A 81 -7.07 0.95 3.43
CA ALA A 81 -6.54 1.07 2.07
C ALA A 81 -7.63 0.87 1.01
N LEU A 82 -8.69 0.10 1.32
CA LEU A 82 -9.86 -0.06 0.44
C LEU A 82 -10.66 1.24 0.28
N ASN A 83 -10.52 2.15 1.22
CA ASN A 83 -11.13 3.48 1.19
C ASN A 83 -10.17 4.53 0.60
N GLY A 84 -8.95 4.17 0.21
CA GLY A 84 -7.97 5.09 -0.35
C GLY A 84 -7.03 5.75 0.67
N ALA A 85 -7.04 5.27 1.92
CA ALA A 85 -6.02 5.65 2.88
C ALA A 85 -4.63 5.19 2.43
N ARG A 86 -3.60 6.00 2.72
CA ARG A 86 -2.20 5.68 2.37
C ARG A 86 -1.25 6.12 3.47
N ALA A 87 -0.26 5.28 3.76
CA ALA A 87 0.87 5.73 4.57
C ALA A 87 1.80 6.61 3.73
N ILE A 88 2.07 7.82 4.20
CA ILE A 88 2.89 8.83 3.50
C ILE A 88 4.25 9.07 4.15
N GLY A 89 4.46 8.59 5.37
CA GLY A 89 5.74 8.72 6.07
C GLY A 89 5.80 7.82 7.30
N CYS A 90 7.01 7.55 7.77
CA CYS A 90 7.24 6.86 9.04
C CYS A 90 8.66 7.10 9.57
N SER A 91 8.87 6.86 10.85
CA SER A 91 10.17 6.95 11.52
C SER A 91 11.15 5.85 11.08
N ASN A 92 10.66 4.61 10.88
CA ASN A 92 11.50 3.44 10.70
C ASN A 92 10.78 2.36 9.88
N ARG A 93 11.51 1.55 9.10
CA ARG A 93 10.98 0.41 8.32
C ARG A 93 11.93 -0.79 8.41
N HIS A 94 12.04 -1.39 9.59
CA HIS A 94 12.93 -2.53 9.79
C HIS A 94 12.39 -3.79 9.11
N TYR A 95 11.14 -4.16 9.42
CA TYR A 95 10.40 -5.19 8.70
C TYR A 95 9.01 -4.72 8.29
N GLY A 96 8.58 -5.14 7.10
CA GLY A 96 7.30 -4.74 6.54
C GLY A 96 7.24 -3.24 6.18
N GLU A 97 6.03 -2.75 5.92
CA GLU A 97 5.78 -1.39 5.45
C GLU A 97 4.56 -0.80 6.18
N PRO A 98 4.56 0.50 6.55
CA PRO A 98 3.42 1.12 7.24
C PRO A 98 2.09 0.98 6.50
N ARG A 99 2.10 0.88 5.17
CA ARG A 99 0.90 0.65 4.36
C ARG A 99 0.18 -0.66 4.71
N ASN A 100 0.90 -1.62 5.30
CA ASN A 100 0.35 -2.92 5.66
C ASN A 100 -0.69 -2.81 6.79
N LEU A 101 -0.56 -1.79 7.66
CA LEU A 101 -1.55 -1.49 8.70
C LEU A 101 -2.94 -1.17 8.15
N LEU A 102 -3.00 -0.74 6.89
CA LEU A 102 -4.22 -0.28 6.22
C LEU A 102 -4.89 -1.42 5.43
N LEU A 103 -4.25 -2.58 5.35
CA LEU A 103 -4.74 -3.71 4.57
C LEU A 103 -5.90 -4.42 5.28
N PRO A 104 -6.83 -5.04 4.54
CA PRO A 104 -7.92 -5.81 5.14
C PRO A 104 -7.43 -7.00 5.96
N GLY A 105 -8.16 -7.30 7.04
CA GLY A 105 -7.87 -8.41 7.92
C GLY A 105 -6.71 -8.12 8.89
N ARG A 106 -6.28 -9.15 9.63
CA ARG A 106 -5.28 -9.00 10.71
C ARG A 106 -3.85 -9.36 10.31
N GLY A 107 -3.65 -9.80 9.06
CA GLY A 107 -2.40 -10.41 8.62
C GLY A 107 -2.23 -11.85 9.13
N LYS A 108 -1.50 -12.67 8.37
CA LYS A 108 -1.22 -14.08 8.73
C LYS A 108 -0.07 -14.22 9.73
N ASN A 109 0.91 -13.33 9.63
CA ASN A 109 2.14 -13.32 10.42
C ASN A 109 2.73 -11.90 10.44
N MET A 110 3.88 -11.73 11.09
CA MET A 110 4.53 -10.42 11.25
C MET A 110 4.92 -9.75 9.91
N GLY A 111 5.15 -10.53 8.84
CA GLY A 111 5.47 -9.99 7.52
C GLY A 111 4.31 -9.24 6.86
N ALA A 112 3.09 -9.41 7.37
CA ALA A 112 1.91 -8.66 6.95
C ALA A 112 1.69 -7.38 7.79
N GLY A 113 2.61 -7.04 8.69
CA GLY A 113 2.55 -5.84 9.53
C GLY A 113 3.59 -4.79 9.16
N TRP A 114 3.82 -3.88 10.11
CA TRP A 114 4.92 -2.93 10.11
C TRP A 114 5.63 -3.04 11.46
N GLU A 115 6.94 -3.24 11.42
CA GLU A 115 7.78 -3.44 12.59
C GLU A 115 9.01 -2.53 12.50
N THR A 116 9.32 -1.88 13.63
CA THR A 116 10.44 -0.96 13.74
C THR A 116 11.64 -1.60 14.42
N ALA A 117 12.83 -1.09 14.11
CA ALA A 117 14.07 -1.60 14.67
C ALA A 117 14.07 -1.43 16.19
N ARG A 118 14.66 -2.39 16.89
CA ARG A 118 14.84 -2.30 18.34
C ARG A 118 15.64 -1.05 18.69
N ASN A 119 15.08 -0.19 19.55
CA ASN A 119 15.79 0.98 20.04
C ASN A 119 16.91 0.55 21.02
N PRO A 120 18.18 0.91 20.79
CA PRO A 120 19.29 0.57 21.68
C PRO A 120 19.19 1.21 23.08
N LYS A 121 18.51 2.36 23.19
CA LYS A 121 18.30 3.08 24.46
C LYS A 121 17.06 2.62 25.22
N ARG A 122 16.40 1.54 24.78
CA ARG A 122 15.21 1.02 25.47
C ARG A 122 15.57 0.58 26.89
N GLN A 123 14.66 0.79 27.83
CA GLN A 123 14.79 0.28 29.19
C GLN A 123 14.85 -1.25 29.22
N ALA A 124 15.60 -1.79 30.19
CA ALA A 124 15.75 -3.24 30.36
C ALA A 124 14.48 -3.89 30.91
N VAL A 125 13.79 -3.20 31.83
CA VAL A 125 12.52 -3.64 32.41
C VAL A 125 11.40 -2.91 31.66
N ILE A 126 10.47 -3.68 31.10
CA ILE A 126 9.32 -3.14 30.39
C ILE A 126 8.18 -2.94 31.39
N GLU A 127 7.74 -1.71 31.53
CA GLU A 127 6.53 -1.37 32.26
C GLU A 127 5.36 -1.25 31.28
N THR A 128 4.20 -1.77 31.67
CA THR A 128 2.94 -1.62 30.92
C THR A 128 1.98 -0.76 31.70
N ASP A 129 1.31 0.17 31.02
CA ASP A 129 0.20 0.92 31.59
C ASP A 129 -0.96 -0.06 31.89
N PRO A 130 -1.39 -0.19 33.16
CA PRO A 130 -2.44 -1.14 33.54
C PRO A 130 -3.82 -0.80 32.98
N ALA A 131 -4.08 0.45 32.56
CA ALA A 131 -5.35 0.85 31.98
C ALA A 131 -5.44 0.55 30.47
N THR A 132 -4.35 0.76 29.74
CA THR A 132 -4.32 0.63 28.27
C THR A 132 -3.66 -0.66 27.79
N GLY A 133 -2.88 -1.31 28.64
CA GLY A 133 -2.01 -2.44 28.27
C GLY A 133 -0.82 -2.04 27.41
N LEU A 134 -0.64 -0.74 27.12
CA LEU A 134 0.44 -0.25 26.28
C LEU A 134 1.76 -0.24 27.05
N VAL A 135 2.84 -0.55 26.35
CA VAL A 135 4.18 -0.49 26.90
C VAL A 135 4.61 0.96 27.08
N HIS A 136 4.98 1.33 28.30
CA HIS A 136 5.56 2.63 28.60
C HIS A 136 7.03 2.66 28.10
N MET A 137 7.32 3.51 27.11
CA MET A 137 8.68 3.72 26.59
C MET A 137 9.03 5.22 26.54
N PRO A 138 9.48 5.82 27.65
CA PRO A 138 9.84 7.23 27.67
C PRO A 138 10.99 7.52 26.68
N GLY A 139 10.81 8.53 25.84
CA GLY A 139 11.81 8.96 24.85
C GLY A 139 11.91 8.10 23.58
N VAL A 140 11.12 7.03 23.45
CA VAL A 140 11.04 6.21 22.23
C VAL A 140 9.70 6.43 21.56
N ARG A 141 9.70 7.00 20.35
CA ARG A 141 8.49 7.18 19.56
C ARG A 141 8.76 6.83 18.11
N ASP A 142 8.32 5.65 17.71
CA ASP A 142 8.11 5.36 16.31
C ASP A 142 6.74 5.85 15.87
N TRP A 143 6.64 6.31 14.63
CA TRP A 143 5.44 6.92 14.12
C TRP A 143 5.28 6.60 12.64
N CYS A 144 4.02 6.59 12.19
CA CYS A 144 3.69 6.66 10.78
C CYS A 144 2.63 7.73 10.57
N VAL A 145 2.63 8.35 9.38
CA VAL A 145 1.66 9.36 8.99
C VAL A 145 0.78 8.75 7.92
N LEU A 146 -0.54 8.81 8.16
CA LEU A 146 -1.55 8.31 7.25
C LEU A 146 -2.28 9.48 6.59
N ARG A 147 -2.38 9.45 5.27
CA ARG A 147 -3.29 10.30 4.51
C ARG A 147 -4.60 9.56 4.35
N LEU A 148 -5.65 10.08 4.99
CA LEU A 148 -7.02 9.62 4.80
C LEU A 148 -7.52 10.02 3.40
N PRO A 149 -8.51 9.30 2.84
CA PRO A 149 -9.13 9.73 1.59
C PRO A 149 -9.80 11.10 1.79
N ALA A 150 -9.64 11.97 0.80
CA ALA A 150 -10.51 13.13 0.69
C ALA A 150 -11.87 12.63 0.18
N GLY A 151 -12.96 13.04 0.81
CA GLY A 151 -14.27 12.91 0.17
C GLY A 151 -14.21 13.66 -1.16
N ALA A 152 -14.77 13.07 -2.23
CA ALA A 152 -15.07 13.87 -3.41
C ALA A 152 -16.04 14.98 -2.95
N ALA A 153 -15.64 16.23 -3.12
CA ALA A 153 -16.54 17.38 -2.99
C ALA A 153 -17.49 17.41 -4.17
#